data_AF-A0A7C3SZZ5-F1
#
_entry.id   AF-A0A7C3SZZ5-F1
#
_cell.length_a   1.000
_cell.length_b   1.000
_cell.length_c   1.000
_cell.angle_alpha   90.00
_cell.angle_beta   90.00
_cell.angle_gamma   90.00
#
_symmetry.space_group_name_H-M   'P 1'
#
loop_
_entity.id
_entity.type
_entity.pdbx_description
1 polymer ?
#
loop_
_entity_poly.entity_id
_entity_poly.type
_entity_poly.pdbx_seq_one_letter_code
_entity_poly.pdbx_strand_id
1 'polypeptide(L)'
;MAKLSKRGIILNVSTYPLPTLLPKRANRKSKTLTFDINFDLVEENGGTTKVWFYRGFRFPPPLEDGDRVEVIGKYGKISKDIFYASKIVDHRRKRIYTGFRNRKMKEEAKESAEGHPS
;
A
#
# COMPACT_ATOMS: atom_id res chain seq x y z
N MET A 1 2.96 3.41 -18.52
CA MET A 1 1.63 3.48 -17.86
C MET A 1 1.77 4.28 -16.59
N ALA A 2 0.96 5.33 -16.46
CA ALA A 2 0.86 6.13 -15.24
C ALA A 2 0.35 5.27 -14.07
N LYS A 3 0.70 5.65 -12.85
CA LYS A 3 0.13 5.03 -11.64
C LYS A 3 -1.30 5.52 -11.48
N LEU A 4 -2.20 4.60 -11.15
CA LEU A 4 -3.58 4.93 -10.80
C LEU A 4 -3.68 5.06 -9.28
N SER A 5 -4.61 5.90 -8.83
CA SER A 5 -5.04 5.98 -7.43
C SER A 5 -6.47 5.47 -7.30
N LYS A 6 -6.72 4.64 -6.28
CA LYS A 6 -8.03 4.09 -5.95
C LYS A 6 -8.30 4.29 -4.47
N ARG A 7 -9.52 4.63 -4.10
CA ARG A 7 -9.95 4.84 -2.72
C ARG A 7 -11.08 3.89 -2.38
N GLY A 8 -11.06 3.34 -1.18
CA GLY A 8 -12.08 2.40 -0.77
C GLY A 8 -11.86 1.84 0.63
N ILE A 9 -12.71 0.86 0.95
CA ILE A 9 -12.69 0.10 2.20
C ILE A 9 -12.00 -1.24 1.95
N ILE A 10 -11.08 -1.60 2.84
CA ILE A 10 -10.42 -2.92 2.83
C ILE A 10 -11.40 -3.98 3.34
N LEU A 11 -11.48 -5.10 2.63
CA LEU A 11 -12.09 -6.35 3.07
C LEU A 11 -11.18 -7.54 2.76
N ASN A 12 -11.34 -8.65 3.49
CA ASN A 12 -10.64 -9.90 3.29
C ASN A 12 -9.11 -9.73 3.29
N VAL A 13 -8.58 -8.91 4.21
CA VAL A 13 -7.13 -8.71 4.31
C VAL A 13 -6.42 -10.00 4.69
N SER A 14 -5.41 -10.35 3.91
CA SER A 14 -4.58 -11.53 4.13
C SER A 14 -3.12 -11.16 3.98
N THR A 15 -2.29 -11.58 4.94
CA THR A 15 -0.85 -11.34 4.91
C THR A 15 -0.09 -12.65 4.96
N TYR A 16 0.67 -12.93 3.91
CA TYR A 16 1.49 -14.12 3.79
C TYR A 16 2.96 -13.77 4.00
N PRO A 17 3.63 -14.33 5.02
CA PRO A 17 5.08 -14.25 5.11
C PRO A 17 5.68 -15.10 3.99
N LEU A 18 6.42 -14.49 3.08
CA LEU A 18 7.14 -15.20 2.05
C LEU A 18 8.56 -15.49 2.51
N PRO A 19 8.99 -16.78 2.54
CA PRO A 19 10.40 -17.10 2.68
C PRO A 19 11.12 -16.55 1.43
N THR A 20 12.03 -15.60 1.62
CA THR A 20 12.79 -15.04 0.50
C THR A 20 13.54 -16.13 -0.24
N LEU A 21 13.25 -16.30 -1.53
CA LEU A 21 14.11 -17.06 -2.43
C LEU A 21 15.51 -16.45 -2.35
N LEU A 22 16.44 -17.22 -1.77
CA LEU A 22 17.82 -16.83 -1.60
C LEU A 22 18.39 -16.44 -2.98
N PRO A 23 18.95 -15.24 -3.17
CA PRO A 23 19.69 -14.96 -4.38
C PRO A 23 20.86 -15.95 -4.48
N LYS A 24 21.02 -16.62 -5.64
CA LYS A 24 22.10 -17.59 -5.92
C LYS A 24 23.51 -17.05 -5.61
N ARG A 25 23.68 -15.72 -5.52
CA ARG A 25 24.91 -15.05 -5.10
C ARG A 25 24.57 -13.80 -4.27
N ALA A 26 24.36 -13.95 -2.95
CA ALA A 26 24.58 -12.85 -2.01
C ALA A 26 24.88 -13.34 -0.60
N ASN A 27 25.87 -12.68 0.01
CA ASN A 27 26.26 -12.63 1.43
C ASN A 27 25.38 -13.42 2.43
N ARG A 28 25.95 -14.44 3.08
CA ARG A 28 25.33 -15.40 4.02
C ARG A 28 24.65 -14.81 5.27
N LYS A 29 24.61 -13.47 5.44
CA LYS A 29 24.19 -12.80 6.69
C LYS A 29 22.89 -11.99 6.64
N SER A 30 22.28 -11.70 5.48
CA SER A 30 21.00 -10.98 5.43
C SER A 30 19.84 -11.88 5.01
N LYS A 31 19.08 -12.42 5.98
CA LYS A 31 17.75 -12.97 5.72
C LYS A 31 16.78 -11.80 5.56
N THR A 32 16.36 -11.50 4.35
CA THR A 32 15.34 -10.47 4.12
C THR A 32 13.98 -11.09 4.43
N LEU A 33 13.16 -10.45 5.25
CA LEU A 33 11.78 -10.90 5.48
C LEU A 33 10.86 -10.16 4.51
N THR A 34 10.06 -10.90 3.77
CA THR A 34 9.14 -10.36 2.76
C THR A 34 7.72 -10.83 3.04
N PHE A 35 6.76 -9.99 2.72
CA PHE A 35 5.34 -10.23 2.95
C PHE A 35 4.56 -9.86 1.71
N ASP A 36 3.65 -10.75 1.33
CA ASP A 36 2.60 -10.45 0.37
C ASP A 36 1.31 -10.14 1.13
N ILE A 37 0.77 -8.95 0.90
CA ILE A 37 -0.46 -8.49 1.53
C ILE A 37 -1.51 -8.35 0.44
N ASN A 38 -2.61 -9.07 0.59
CA ASN A 38 -3.69 -9.16 -0.39
C ASN A 38 -4.97 -8.68 0.29
N PHE A 39 -5.79 -7.94 -0.42
CA PHE A 39 -7.12 -7.56 0.07
C PHE A 39 -8.03 -7.18 -1.09
N ASP A 40 -9.33 -7.22 -0.85
CA ASP A 40 -10.33 -6.65 -1.73
C ASP A 40 -10.57 -5.19 -1.32
N LEU A 41 -10.47 -4.26 -2.28
CA LEU A 41 -10.78 -2.84 -2.07
C LEU A 41 -12.17 -2.55 -2.64
N VAL A 42 -13.13 -2.31 -1.77
CA VAL A 42 -14.48 -1.87 -2.16
C VAL A 42 -14.45 -0.37 -2.37
N GLU A 43 -14.56 0.04 -3.63
CA GLU A 43 -14.53 1.44 -4.08
C GLU A 43 -15.91 2.10 -3.88
N GLU A 44 -15.94 3.44 -3.82
CA GLU A 44 -17.17 4.20 -3.56
C GLU A 44 -18.26 4.00 -4.61
N ASN A 45 -17.88 3.62 -5.84
CA ASN A 45 -18.83 3.30 -6.91
C ASN A 45 -19.44 1.88 -6.79
N GLY A 46 -19.16 1.16 -5.70
CA GLY A 46 -19.60 -0.22 -5.47
C GLY A 46 -18.74 -1.27 -6.17
N GLY A 47 -17.73 -0.88 -6.94
CA GLY A 47 -16.77 -1.80 -7.55
C GLY A 47 -15.84 -2.44 -6.53
N THR A 48 -15.39 -3.67 -6.80
CA THR A 48 -14.38 -4.35 -5.97
C THR A 48 -13.12 -4.56 -6.78
N THR A 49 -11.98 -4.10 -6.26
CA THR A 49 -10.65 -4.28 -6.87
C THR A 49 -9.78 -5.18 -6.01
N LYS A 50 -9.24 -6.25 -6.60
CA LYS A 50 -8.24 -7.10 -5.92
C LYS A 50 -6.90 -6.39 -5.86
N VAL A 51 -6.40 -6.14 -4.66
CA VAL A 51 -5.15 -5.44 -4.43
C VAL A 51 -4.08 -6.40 -3.94
N TRP A 52 -2.88 -6.27 -4.52
CA TRP A 52 -1.70 -6.99 -4.09
C TRP A 52 -0.58 -6.00 -3.72
N PHE A 53 -0.07 -6.09 -2.50
CA PHE A 53 0.95 -5.21 -1.97
C PHE A 53 2.13 -6.02 -1.42
N TYR A 54 3.24 -5.97 -2.15
CA TYR A 54 4.50 -6.58 -1.74
C TYR A 54 5.27 -5.67 -0.78
N ARG A 55 5.76 -6.27 0.31
CA ARG A 55 6.55 -5.56 1.32
C ARG A 55 7.80 -6.34 1.69
N GLY A 56 8.95 -5.67 1.66
CA GLY A 56 10.23 -6.24 2.10
C GLY A 56 10.81 -5.48 3.29
N PHE A 57 11.66 -6.17 4.08
CA PHE A 57 12.51 -5.60 5.13
C PHE A 57 11.78 -5.02 6.36
N ARG A 58 10.45 -5.12 6.42
CA ARG A 58 9.62 -4.61 7.52
C ARG A 58 8.40 -5.49 7.72
N PHE A 59 7.93 -5.55 8.96
CA PHE A 59 6.63 -6.13 9.29
C PHE A 59 5.51 -5.51 8.48
N PRO A 60 4.45 -6.28 8.16
CA PRO A 60 3.29 -5.82 7.40
C PRO A 60 2.64 -4.59 8.06
N PRO A 61 1.99 -3.73 7.26
CA PRO A 61 1.25 -2.61 7.82
C PRO A 61 0.06 -3.17 8.60
N PRO A 62 -0.33 -2.55 9.73
CA PRO A 62 -1.47 -3.00 10.52
C PRO A 62 -2.77 -2.57 9.83
N LEU A 63 -3.04 -3.14 8.66
CA LEU A 63 -4.26 -2.96 7.90
C LEU A 63 -5.29 -3.98 8.36
N GLU A 64 -6.51 -3.53 8.56
CA GLU A 64 -7.62 -4.34 9.06
C GLU A 64 -8.83 -4.17 8.13
N ASP A 65 -9.72 -5.16 8.14
CA ASP A 65 -11.00 -5.05 7.45
C ASP A 65 -11.81 -3.88 8.01
N GLY A 66 -12.45 -3.13 7.10
CA GLY A 66 -13.15 -1.89 7.43
C GLY A 66 -12.28 -0.63 7.36
N ASP A 67 -10.94 -0.75 7.24
CA ASP A 67 -10.08 0.42 7.08
C ASP A 67 -10.32 1.11 5.74
N ARG A 68 -10.44 2.45 5.77
CA ARG A 68 -10.51 3.30 4.58
C ARG A 68 -9.11 3.74 4.18
N VAL A 69 -8.71 3.40 2.95
CA VAL A 69 -7.38 3.69 2.44
C VAL A 69 -7.41 4.22 1.00
N GLU A 70 -6.34 4.91 0.63
CA GLU A 70 -6.00 5.19 -0.76
C GLU A 70 -4.85 4.30 -1.21
N VAL A 71 -5.05 3.58 -2.31
CA VAL A 71 -4.08 2.66 -2.89
C VAL A 71 -3.57 3.22 -4.21
N ILE A 72 -2.25 3.39 -4.32
CA ILE A 72 -1.60 3.89 -5.53
C ILE A 72 -0.77 2.79 -6.17
N GLY A 73 -1.09 2.44 -7.42
CA GLY A 73 -0.56 1.24 -8.07
C GLY A 73 -0.80 1.19 -9.56
N LYS A 74 -0.80 -0.03 -10.09
CA LYS A 74 -1.08 -0.35 -11.51
C LYS A 74 -1.62 -1.76 -11.63
N TYR A 75 -2.42 -2.02 -12.66
CA TYR A 75 -2.80 -3.39 -13.00
C TYR A 75 -1.63 -4.18 -13.56
N GLY A 76 -1.66 -5.50 -13.33
CA GLY A 76 -0.68 -6.43 -13.87
C GLY A 76 -0.71 -6.46 -15.39
N LYS A 77 0.44 -6.71 -16.02
CA LYS A 77 0.49 -6.97 -17.47
C LYS A 77 -0.15 -8.32 -17.83
N ILE A 78 0.07 -9.33 -16.98
CA ILE A 78 -0.41 -10.70 -17.16
C ILE A 78 -1.72 -10.87 -16.39
N SER A 79 -1.71 -10.58 -15.09
CA SER A 79 -2.91 -10.59 -14.24
C SER A 79 -3.60 -9.22 -14.27
N LYS A 80 -4.41 -8.98 -15.31
CA LYS A 80 -5.10 -7.70 -15.53
C LYS A 80 -6.13 -7.38 -14.44
N ASP A 81 -6.62 -8.39 -13.72
CA ASP A 81 -7.61 -8.21 -12.65
C ASP A 81 -6.98 -7.88 -11.29
N ILE A 82 -5.64 -7.95 -11.20
CA ILE A 82 -4.91 -7.67 -9.97
C ILE A 82 -4.28 -6.29 -10.04
N PHE A 83 -4.61 -5.46 -9.04
CA PHE A 83 -4.03 -4.15 -8.84
C PHE A 83 -2.80 -4.24 -7.93
N TYR A 84 -1.62 -4.10 -8.50
CA TYR A 84 -0.37 -4.11 -7.77
C TYR A 84 -0.12 -2.74 -7.13
N ALA A 85 -0.33 -2.67 -5.82
CA ALA A 85 -0.10 -1.50 -5.02
C ALA A 85 1.41 -1.22 -4.90
N SER A 86 1.79 0.04 -5.12
CA SER A 86 3.13 0.54 -4.81
C SER A 86 3.17 1.33 -3.50
N LYS A 87 2.02 1.88 -3.10
CA LYS A 87 1.84 2.70 -1.91
C LYS A 87 0.40 2.53 -1.41
N ILE A 88 0.24 2.48 -0.10
CA ILE A 88 -1.04 2.57 0.60
C ILE A 88 -0.98 3.79 1.53
N VAL A 89 -1.97 4.66 1.44
CA VAL A 89 -2.14 5.84 2.29
C VAL A 89 -3.30 5.56 3.22
N ASP A 90 -3.00 5.53 4.51
CA ASP A 90 -3.95 5.34 5.59
C ASP A 90 -4.13 6.67 6.30
N HIS A 91 -5.24 7.34 5.99
CA HIS A 91 -5.58 8.65 6.51
C HIS A 91 -5.91 8.59 8.01
N ARG A 92 -6.55 7.51 8.47
CA ARG A 92 -6.93 7.31 9.88
C ARG A 92 -5.69 7.28 10.77
N ARG A 93 -4.67 6.50 10.39
CA ARG A 93 -3.42 6.38 11.14
C ARG A 93 -2.38 7.45 10.76
N LYS A 94 -2.71 8.36 9.83
CA LYS A 94 -1.80 9.37 9.23
C LYS A 94 -0.48 8.73 8.76
N ARG A 95 -0.56 7.56 8.10
CA ARG A 95 0.60 6.78 7.64
C ARG A 95 0.57 6.54 6.14
N ILE A 96 1.76 6.47 5.57
CA ILE A 96 1.99 6.04 4.19
C ILE A 96 2.87 4.81 4.25
N TYR A 97 2.36 3.70 3.73
CA TYR A 97 3.04 2.42 3.62
C TYR A 97 3.56 2.25 2.20
N THR A 98 4.84 1.90 2.06
CA THR A 98 5.47 1.53 0.79
C THR A 98 6.18 0.20 0.97
N GLY A 99 6.59 -0.44 -0.14
CA GLY A 99 7.26 -1.75 -0.08
C GLY A 99 8.52 -1.78 0.79
N PHE A 100 9.17 -0.64 1.05
CA PHE A 100 10.44 -0.58 1.79
C PHE A 100 10.39 0.29 3.05
N ARG A 101 9.50 1.29 3.12
CA ARG A 101 9.49 2.28 4.20
C ARG A 101 8.06 2.68 4.61
N ASN A 102 7.92 3.02 5.89
CA ASN A 102 6.75 3.71 6.41
C ASN A 102 7.09 5.19 6.58
N ARG A 103 6.19 6.06 6.12
CA ARG A 103 6.29 7.50 6.36
C ARG A 103 5.10 7.94 7.20
N LYS A 104 5.31 8.88 8.11
CA LYS A 104 4.19 9.69 8.63
C LYS A 104 3.73 10.58 7.47
N MET A 105 2.42 10.74 7.34
CA MET A 105 1.89 11.76 6.45
C MET A 105 2.36 13.10 7.01
N LYS A 106 2.98 13.94 6.17
CA LYS A 106 3.23 15.33 6.59
C LYS A 106 1.84 15.96 6.73
N GLU A 107 1.57 16.57 7.87
CA GLU A 107 0.55 17.61 7.93
C GLU A 107 1.11 18.73 7.06
N GLU A 108 0.79 18.71 5.76
CA GLU A 108 1.03 19.91 4.95
C GLU A 108 0.16 20.99 5.57
N ALA A 109 0.87 22.00 6.06
CA ALA A 109 0.34 23.15 6.74
C ALA A 109 -0.89 23.67 6.01
N LYS A 110 -1.97 23.85 6.75
CA LYS A 110 -3.07 24.75 6.40
C LYS A 110 -2.64 26.24 6.36
N GLU A 111 -1.37 26.54 6.15
CA GLU A 111 -0.83 27.90 5.99
C GLU A 111 -0.50 28.17 4.52
N SER A 112 -1.49 28.12 3.65
CA SER A 112 -1.41 28.79 2.34
C SER A 112 -2.77 29.26 1.80
N ALA A 113 -3.85 29.15 2.57
CA ALA A 113 -5.21 29.43 2.07
C ALA A 113 -6.12 30.21 3.05
N GLU A 114 -5.57 30.78 4.12
CA GLU A 114 -6.20 31.86 4.90
C GLU A 114 -5.11 32.94 4.99
N GLY A 115 -5.01 33.89 4.06
CA GLY A 115 -6.02 34.90 3.78
C GLY A 115 -5.70 36.11 4.65
N HIS A 116 -5.18 37.19 4.06
CA HIS A 116 -5.61 38.54 4.41
C HIS A 116 -5.31 39.54 3.28
N PRO A 117 -6.14 40.59 3.21
CA PRO A 117 -6.69 41.13 1.98
C PRO A 117 -6.14 42.52 1.64
N SER A 118 -6.50 42.97 0.43
CA SER A 118 -6.48 44.36 -0.04
C SER A 118 -5.12 45.02 -0.23
#